data_AF-A0A919Q662-F1
#
_entry.id   AF-A0A919Q662-F1
#
_cell.length_a   1.000
_cell.length_b   1.000
_cell.length_c   1.000
_cell.angle_alpha   90.00
_cell.angle_beta   90.00
_cell.angle_gamma   90.00
#
_symmetry.space_group_name_H-M   'P 1'
#
loop_
_entity.id
_entity.type
_entity.pdbx_description
1 polymer ?
#
loop_
_entity_poly.entity_id
_entity_poly.type
_entity_poly.pdbx_seq_one_letter_code
_entity_poly.pdbx_strand_id
1 'polypeptide(L)'
;MAGAAAGDEQQTQAEVDFFESSPLADMDWAEGDWEQMLVYLVESGLVTYQEVAALVLGHLNPSQVGTSIASKKTFQAHYPPRKTMQAVLAWHINQEGVCVDCGTRLELQADHVETREEYGDAADRLENMTLRCRRCNVIRRPSHANGGKTFLTTESALMWILLVKRPGTYLEYERLCRNYGLTMANIRFKEAWAMAHWLQRVGLYTIDDSSTF
;
A
#
# COMPACT_ATOMS: atom_id res chain seq x y z
N MET A 1 -34.06 -33.65 -11.55
CA MET A 1 -33.41 -34.82 -10.94
C MET A 1 -31.94 -34.51 -10.78
N ALA A 2 -31.45 -34.60 -9.55
CA ALA A 2 -30.07 -34.71 -9.06
C ALA A 2 -28.99 -33.75 -9.62
N GLY A 3 -28.17 -33.08 -8.82
CA GLY A 3 -27.95 -33.21 -7.39
C GLY A 3 -27.07 -32.08 -6.87
N ALA A 4 -27.24 -31.79 -5.58
CA ALA A 4 -26.39 -30.92 -4.79
C ALA A 4 -25.01 -31.58 -4.56
N ALA A 5 -23.97 -30.76 -4.55
CA ALA A 5 -22.75 -30.98 -3.77
C ALA A 5 -22.42 -29.60 -3.18
N ALA A 6 -22.74 -29.32 -1.92
CA ALA A 6 -21.90 -29.64 -0.77
C ALA A 6 -20.46 -29.14 -0.99
N GLY A 7 -20.32 -27.81 -0.98
CA GLY A 7 -19.03 -27.12 -0.87
C GLY A 7 -18.93 -26.53 0.53
N ASP A 8 -18.91 -27.40 1.54
CA ASP A 8 -18.68 -27.05 2.94
C ASP A 8 -17.72 -28.12 3.49
N GLU A 9 -16.73 -27.68 4.28
CA GLU A 9 -15.62 -28.46 4.86
C GLU A 9 -14.44 -28.80 3.92
N GLN A 10 -13.53 -27.84 3.73
CA GLN A 10 -12.06 -28.01 3.86
C GLN A 10 -11.34 -26.75 3.37
N GLN A 11 -11.21 -25.75 4.25
CA GLN A 11 -9.92 -25.04 4.28
C GLN A 11 -8.89 -26.09 4.68
N THR A 12 -7.84 -26.26 3.87
CA THR A 12 -6.85 -27.29 4.19
C THR A 12 -6.14 -26.91 5.49
N GLN A 13 -5.90 -27.88 6.39
CA GLN A 13 -5.17 -27.67 7.66
C GLN A 13 -3.85 -26.87 7.44
N ALA A 14 -3.25 -27.02 6.27
CA ALA A 14 -2.05 -26.30 5.82
C ALA A 14 -2.21 -24.77 5.70
N GLU A 15 -3.41 -24.27 5.34
CA GLU A 15 -3.68 -22.83 5.23
C GLU A 15 -3.77 -22.15 6.61
N VAL A 16 -4.28 -22.87 7.60
CA VAL A 16 -4.35 -22.40 9.00
C VAL A 16 -2.96 -22.45 9.65
N ASP A 17 -2.17 -23.50 9.37
CA ASP A 17 -0.82 -23.69 9.88
C ASP A 17 0.20 -22.65 9.37
N PHE A 18 0.03 -22.12 8.15
CA PHE A 18 1.01 -21.19 7.57
C PHE A 18 1.16 -19.88 8.36
N PHE A 19 0.04 -19.22 8.69
CA PHE A 19 0.10 -17.92 9.38
C PHE A 19 0.44 -18.04 10.88
N GLU A 20 0.19 -19.20 11.49
CA GLU A 20 0.63 -19.48 12.87
C GLU A 20 2.15 -19.59 12.98
N SER A 21 2.83 -20.05 11.93
CA SER A 21 4.29 -20.20 11.89
C SER A 21 5.05 -18.96 11.40
N SER A 22 4.35 -18.01 10.78
CA SER A 22 4.94 -16.76 10.27
C SER A 22 5.33 -15.81 11.41
N PRO A 23 6.39 -14.98 11.24
CA PRO A 23 6.76 -13.99 12.25
C PRO A 23 5.61 -13.06 12.63
N LEU A 24 5.60 -12.63 13.91
CA LEU A 24 4.52 -11.81 14.44
C LEU A 24 4.49 -10.39 13.85
N ALA A 25 5.65 -9.86 13.45
CA ALA A 25 5.78 -8.56 12.80
C ALA A 25 6.11 -8.74 11.32
N ASP A 26 5.47 -7.96 10.47
CA ASP A 26 5.68 -7.92 9.02
C ASP A 26 7.12 -7.54 8.63
N MET A 27 7.79 -6.71 9.43
CA MET A 27 9.18 -6.34 9.18
C MET A 27 10.17 -7.51 9.30
N ASP A 28 9.76 -8.58 9.99
CA ASP A 28 10.57 -9.79 10.16
C ASP A 28 10.26 -10.84 9.09
N TRP A 29 9.31 -10.59 8.18
CA TRP A 29 8.95 -11.49 7.10
C TRP A 29 10.05 -11.53 6.03
N ALA A 30 10.44 -12.74 5.64
CA ALA A 30 11.30 -12.99 4.50
C ALA A 30 10.49 -12.96 3.19
N GLU A 31 11.19 -12.88 2.04
CA GLU A 31 10.54 -12.93 0.72
C GLU A 31 9.62 -14.16 0.54
N GLY A 32 10.00 -15.31 1.10
CA GLY A 32 9.18 -16.52 1.05
C GLY A 32 7.86 -16.43 1.83
N ASP A 33 7.78 -15.60 2.87
CA ASP A 33 6.53 -15.36 3.61
C ASP A 33 5.58 -14.49 2.76
N TRP A 34 6.12 -13.50 2.07
CA TRP A 34 5.37 -12.65 1.13
C TRP A 34 4.88 -13.43 -0.09
N GLU A 35 5.70 -14.32 -0.63
CA GLU A 35 5.31 -15.23 -1.72
C GLU A 35 4.13 -16.11 -1.30
N GLN A 36 4.22 -16.75 -0.13
CA GLN A 36 3.14 -17.60 0.38
C GLN A 36 1.86 -16.82 0.68
N MET A 37 1.96 -15.59 1.19
CA MET A 37 0.80 -14.71 1.33
C MET A 37 0.12 -14.43 -0.02
N LEU A 38 0.90 -14.19 -1.08
CA LEU A 38 0.34 -13.99 -2.42
C LEU A 38 -0.34 -15.26 -2.94
N VAL A 39 0.27 -16.43 -2.74
CA VAL A 39 -0.33 -17.73 -3.10
C VAL A 39 -1.65 -17.91 -2.36
N TYR A 40 -1.68 -17.70 -1.05
CA TYR A 40 -2.90 -17.76 -0.23
C TYR A 40 -4.00 -16.84 -0.77
N LEU A 41 -3.68 -15.58 -1.07
CA LEU A 41 -4.67 -14.62 -1.60
C LEU A 41 -5.30 -15.10 -2.91
N VAL A 42 -4.53 -15.79 -3.75
CA VAL A 42 -5.01 -16.33 -5.02
C VAL A 42 -5.79 -17.62 -4.83
N GLU A 43 -5.28 -18.57 -4.05
CA GLU A 43 -5.91 -19.87 -3.83
C GLU A 43 -7.22 -19.76 -3.03
N SER A 44 -7.30 -18.80 -2.11
CA SER A 44 -8.55 -18.47 -1.39
C SER A 44 -9.60 -17.76 -2.26
N GLY A 45 -9.26 -17.40 -3.50
CA GLY A 45 -10.16 -16.71 -4.43
C GLY A 45 -10.42 -15.24 -4.08
N LEU A 46 -9.63 -14.62 -3.18
CA LEU A 46 -9.73 -13.19 -2.89
C LEU A 46 -9.32 -12.32 -4.09
N VAL A 47 -8.34 -12.79 -4.85
CA VAL A 47 -7.84 -12.15 -6.07
C VAL A 47 -7.38 -13.20 -7.07
N THR A 48 -7.22 -12.81 -8.32
CA THR A 48 -6.59 -13.63 -9.36
C THR A 48 -5.18 -13.14 -9.66
N TYR A 49 -4.33 -13.99 -10.22
CA TYR A 49 -3.02 -13.56 -10.74
C TYR A 49 -3.15 -12.42 -11.76
N GLN A 50 -4.23 -12.40 -12.56
CA GLN A 50 -4.49 -11.33 -13.51
C GLN A 50 -4.71 -9.99 -12.79
N GLU A 51 -5.51 -9.97 -11.72
CA GLU A 51 -5.77 -8.74 -10.95
C GLU A 51 -4.50 -8.26 -10.24
N VAL A 52 -3.74 -9.17 -9.62
CA VAL A 52 -2.47 -8.82 -8.97
C VAL A 52 -1.47 -8.28 -9.99
N ALA A 53 -1.29 -8.96 -11.13
CA ALA A 53 -0.37 -8.51 -12.16
C ALA A 53 -0.79 -7.16 -12.75
N ALA A 54 -2.08 -6.96 -13.03
CA ALA A 54 -2.61 -5.69 -13.53
C ALA A 54 -2.38 -4.54 -12.52
N LEU A 55 -2.59 -4.81 -11.23
CA LEU A 55 -2.30 -3.87 -10.15
C LEU A 55 -0.82 -3.49 -10.13
N VAL A 56 0.07 -4.49 -10.10
CA VAL A 56 1.53 -4.28 -10.08
C VAL A 56 2.00 -3.51 -11.31
N LEU A 57 1.54 -3.88 -12.52
CA LEU A 57 1.86 -3.17 -13.76
C LEU A 57 1.38 -1.70 -13.71
N GLY A 58 0.20 -1.46 -13.17
CA GLY A 58 -0.31 -0.10 -12.95
C GLY A 58 0.58 0.72 -12.03
N HIS A 59 1.08 0.13 -10.95
CA HIS A 59 1.97 0.80 -10.00
C HIS A 59 3.44 0.86 -10.43
N LEU A 60 3.87 0.07 -11.42
CA LEU A 60 5.16 0.20 -12.10
C LEU A 60 5.18 1.33 -13.13
N ASN A 61 4.01 1.85 -13.50
CA ASN A 61 3.91 2.93 -14.49
C ASN A 61 4.65 4.19 -13.98
N PRO A 62 5.54 4.80 -14.79
CA PRO A 62 6.28 5.99 -14.38
C PRO A 62 5.38 7.17 -13.98
N SER A 63 5.93 8.06 -13.15
CA SER A 63 5.21 9.20 -12.63
C SER A 63 4.68 10.13 -13.75
N GLN A 64 3.47 10.66 -13.57
CA GLN A 64 2.85 11.59 -14.53
C GLN A 64 3.42 13.01 -14.37
N VAL A 65 4.59 13.26 -14.97
CA VAL A 65 5.32 14.54 -14.82
C VAL A 65 4.77 15.70 -15.64
N GLY A 66 4.01 15.40 -16.71
CA GLY A 66 3.42 16.45 -17.55
C GLY A 66 2.37 17.28 -16.81
N THR A 67 1.51 16.63 -16.05
CA THR A 67 0.48 17.29 -15.23
C THR A 67 1.05 17.82 -13.93
N SER A 68 1.92 17.07 -13.25
CA SER A 68 2.41 17.43 -11.90
C SER A 68 3.55 18.46 -11.88
N ILE A 69 4.31 18.58 -12.97
CA ILE A 69 5.45 19.52 -13.09
C ILE A 69 5.24 20.47 -14.27
N ALA A 70 5.17 19.94 -15.51
CA ALA A 70 5.26 20.77 -16.72
C ALA A 70 4.10 21.76 -16.88
N SER A 71 2.96 21.49 -16.24
CA SER A 71 1.79 22.38 -16.24
C SER A 71 1.89 23.57 -15.26
N LYS A 72 2.82 23.54 -14.31
CA LYS A 72 2.93 24.55 -13.25
C LYS A 72 3.63 25.82 -13.75
N LYS A 73 3.02 26.98 -13.46
CA LYS A 73 3.55 28.29 -13.87
C LYS A 73 4.92 28.60 -13.28
N THR A 74 5.18 28.15 -12.06
CA THR A 74 6.45 28.29 -11.36
C THR A 74 7.57 27.58 -12.11
N PHE A 75 7.40 26.29 -12.44
CA PHE A 75 8.32 25.57 -13.33
C PHE A 75 8.43 26.22 -14.72
N GLN A 76 7.31 26.65 -15.31
CA GLN A 76 7.30 27.28 -16.63
C GLN A 76 8.11 28.58 -16.68
N ALA A 77 8.20 29.34 -15.59
CA ALA A 77 8.96 30.58 -15.52
C ALA A 77 10.47 30.38 -15.75
N HIS A 78 10.99 29.16 -15.54
CA HIS A 78 12.40 28.82 -15.74
C HIS A 78 12.76 28.51 -17.20
N TYR A 79 11.78 28.37 -18.09
CA TYR A 79 12.01 27.90 -19.46
C TYR A 79 11.36 28.83 -20.51
N PRO A 80 11.90 28.88 -21.73
CA PRO A 80 11.24 29.56 -22.83
C PRO A 80 9.82 29.01 -23.09
N PRO A 81 8.94 29.80 -23.73
CA PRO A 81 7.59 29.34 -24.05
C PRO A 81 7.57 27.99 -24.75
N ARG A 82 6.72 27.07 -24.24
CA ARG A 82 6.53 25.69 -24.76
C ARG A 82 7.77 24.78 -24.65
N LYS A 83 8.77 25.12 -23.84
CA LYS A 83 9.98 24.29 -23.63
C LYS A 83 10.03 23.52 -22.31
N THR A 84 9.16 23.84 -21.34
CA THR A 84 9.12 23.17 -20.03
C THR A 84 8.92 21.66 -20.15
N MET A 85 7.97 21.18 -20.95
CA MET A 85 7.73 19.73 -21.09
C MET A 85 8.94 19.00 -21.69
N GLN A 86 9.65 19.65 -22.64
CA GLN A 86 10.89 19.08 -23.19
C GLN A 86 11.96 18.91 -22.11
N ALA A 87 12.15 19.92 -21.26
CA ALA A 87 13.11 19.85 -20.15
C ALA A 87 12.69 18.80 -19.10
N VAL A 88 11.41 18.78 -18.72
CA VAL A 88 10.84 17.83 -17.75
C VAL A 88 10.98 16.39 -18.24
N LEU A 89 10.70 16.12 -19.52
CA LEU A 89 10.89 14.77 -20.09
C LEU A 89 12.36 14.36 -20.13
N ALA A 90 13.25 15.27 -20.52
CA ALA A 90 14.68 15.00 -20.50
C ALA A 90 15.17 14.66 -19.09
N TRP A 91 14.70 15.39 -18.08
CA TRP A 91 14.96 15.05 -16.67
C TRP A 91 14.40 13.68 -16.31
N HIS A 92 13.12 13.41 -16.62
CA HIS A 92 12.43 12.19 -16.22
C HIS A 92 13.04 10.93 -16.84
N ILE A 93 13.45 10.98 -18.10
CA ILE A 93 14.10 9.86 -18.82
C ILE A 93 15.48 9.56 -18.25
N ASN A 94 16.19 10.57 -17.75
CA ASN A 94 17.52 10.40 -17.17
C ASN A 94 17.50 9.88 -15.72
N GLN A 95 16.32 9.59 -15.16
CA GLN A 95 16.22 8.99 -13.83
C GLN A 95 16.43 7.47 -13.89
N GLU A 96 16.96 6.88 -12.82
CA GLU A 96 17.13 5.42 -12.69
C GLU A 96 15.80 4.65 -12.56
N GLY A 97 14.70 5.38 -12.34
CA GLY A 97 13.36 4.79 -12.19
C GLY A 97 13.20 4.01 -10.88
N VAL A 98 13.81 4.50 -9.79
CA VAL A 98 13.65 3.97 -8.43
C VAL A 98 13.39 5.08 -7.43
N CYS A 99 12.79 4.72 -6.29
CA CYS A 99 12.70 5.60 -5.15
C CYS A 99 14.10 5.84 -4.57
N VAL A 100 14.49 7.11 -4.40
CA VAL A 100 15.80 7.48 -3.83
C VAL A 100 16.01 6.97 -2.39
N ASP A 101 14.93 6.73 -1.63
CA ASP A 101 15.01 6.35 -0.21
C ASP A 101 15.00 4.83 0.02
N CYS A 102 14.25 4.05 -0.78
CA CYS A 102 14.08 2.61 -0.55
C CYS A 102 14.30 1.72 -1.78
N GLY A 103 14.64 2.29 -2.94
CA GLY A 103 14.97 1.52 -4.15
C GLY A 103 13.78 0.87 -4.89
N THR A 104 12.56 0.93 -4.37
CA THR A 104 11.38 0.37 -5.06
C THR A 104 11.11 1.06 -6.39
N ARG A 105 10.47 0.33 -7.32
CA ARG A 105 9.95 0.85 -8.61
C ARG A 105 8.46 1.16 -8.56
N LEU A 106 7.79 0.81 -7.47
CA LEU A 106 6.36 0.95 -7.33
C LEU A 106 5.98 2.35 -6.85
N GLU A 107 4.89 2.87 -7.41
CA GLU A 107 4.25 4.14 -7.01
C GLU A 107 5.20 5.34 -7.01
N LEU A 108 6.08 5.42 -7.99
CA LEU A 108 7.02 6.54 -8.10
C LEU A 108 6.27 7.85 -8.39
N GLN A 109 6.67 8.88 -7.66
CA GLN A 109 6.19 10.24 -7.77
C GLN A 109 7.41 11.16 -7.92
N ALA A 110 7.27 12.19 -8.74
CA ALA A 110 8.23 13.27 -8.73
C ALA A 110 8.02 14.13 -7.49
N ASP A 111 9.06 14.27 -6.67
CA ASP A 111 9.03 15.00 -5.41
C ASP A 111 10.24 15.93 -5.30
N HIS A 112 10.11 16.98 -4.48
CA HIS A 112 11.18 17.95 -4.28
C HIS A 112 12.18 17.43 -3.24
N VAL A 113 13.48 17.67 -3.43
CA VAL A 113 14.49 17.41 -2.39
C VAL A 113 14.34 18.45 -1.29
N GLU A 114 14.42 19.73 -1.63
CA GLU A 114 14.05 20.85 -0.76
C GLU A 114 12.53 21.08 -0.83
N THR A 115 11.83 21.02 0.31
CA THR A 115 10.37 21.03 0.31
C THR A 115 9.78 22.40 -0.05
N ARG A 116 8.59 22.41 -0.66
CA ARG A 116 7.84 23.66 -0.87
C ARG A 116 7.35 24.28 0.45
N GLU A 117 7.23 23.49 1.51
CA GLU A 117 6.87 24.01 2.84
C GLU A 117 7.96 24.93 3.40
N GLU A 118 9.22 24.61 3.12
CA GLU A 118 10.39 25.41 3.55
C GLU A 118 10.76 26.52 2.54
N TYR A 119 10.68 26.23 1.24
CA TYR A 119 11.23 27.10 0.19
C TYR A 119 10.19 27.73 -0.74
N GLY A 120 8.89 27.44 -0.55
CA GLY A 120 7.82 27.97 -1.38
C GLY A 120 8.01 27.65 -2.86
N ASP A 121 7.82 28.65 -3.72
CA ASP A 121 7.96 28.50 -5.17
C ASP A 121 9.43 28.38 -5.62
N ALA A 122 10.41 28.75 -4.78
CA ALA A 122 11.83 28.61 -5.11
C ALA A 122 12.29 27.14 -5.16
N ALA A 123 11.49 26.22 -4.59
CA ALA A 123 11.71 24.79 -4.72
C ALA A 123 11.37 24.25 -6.13
N ASP A 124 10.55 24.95 -6.93
CA ASP A 124 10.01 24.46 -8.21
C ASP A 124 11.05 24.53 -9.37
N ARG A 125 12.14 23.78 -9.24
CA ARG A 125 13.25 23.69 -10.21
C ARG A 125 13.64 22.23 -10.45
N LEU A 126 13.97 21.87 -11.70
CA LEU A 126 14.17 20.46 -12.08
C LEU A 126 15.36 19.80 -11.36
N GLU A 127 16.42 20.54 -11.08
CA GLU A 127 17.57 20.09 -10.30
C GLU A 127 17.24 19.79 -8.84
N ASN A 128 16.09 20.27 -8.34
CA ASN A 128 15.56 19.95 -7.03
C ASN A 128 14.53 18.81 -7.06
N MET A 129 14.28 18.20 -8.23
CA MET A 129 13.34 17.09 -8.36
C MET A 129 14.06 15.74 -8.26
N THR A 130 13.39 14.77 -7.64
CA THR A 130 13.80 13.37 -7.57
C THR A 130 12.57 12.45 -7.72
N LEU A 131 12.79 11.14 -7.81
CA LEU A 131 11.74 10.13 -7.72
C LEU A 131 11.68 9.54 -6.31
N ARG A 132 10.49 9.53 -5.72
CA ARG A 132 10.17 8.86 -4.45
C ARG A 132 8.90 8.05 -4.57
N CYS A 133 8.85 6.90 -3.92
CA CYS A 133 7.59 6.18 -3.81
C CYS A 133 6.62 6.94 -2.89
N ARG A 134 5.33 6.70 -3.05
CA ARG A 134 4.27 7.31 -2.24
C ARG A 134 4.52 7.16 -0.73
N ARG A 135 5.00 5.99 -0.28
CA ARG A 135 5.32 5.72 1.13
C ARG A 135 6.41 6.66 1.65
N CYS A 136 7.57 6.70 0.99
CA CYS A 136 8.70 7.54 1.40
C CYS A 136 8.36 9.04 1.31
N ASN A 137 7.57 9.44 0.31
CA ASN A 137 7.09 10.81 0.19
C ASN A 137 6.20 11.23 1.37
N VAL A 138 5.23 10.39 1.76
CA VAL A 138 4.29 10.70 2.85
C VAL A 138 5.01 10.94 4.19
N ILE A 139 6.08 10.20 4.48
CA ILE A 139 6.84 10.29 5.75
C ILE A 139 7.48 11.68 5.93
N ARG A 140 7.79 12.38 4.84
CA ARG A 140 8.42 13.70 4.88
C ARG A 140 7.46 14.82 5.25
N ARG A 141 6.15 14.57 5.20
CA ARG A 141 5.15 15.58 5.54
C ARG A 141 5.14 15.82 7.04
N PRO A 142 5.19 17.07 7.54
CA PRO A 142 5.18 17.37 8.97
C PRO A 142 3.98 16.77 9.72
N SER A 143 2.83 16.68 9.03
CA SER A 143 1.61 16.05 9.56
C SER A 143 1.73 14.54 9.80
N HIS A 144 2.78 13.91 9.29
CA HIS A 144 3.06 12.47 9.41
C HIS A 144 4.37 12.24 10.17
N ALA A 145 4.59 12.98 11.27
CA ALA A 145 5.77 12.83 12.15
C ALA A 145 5.98 11.40 12.71
N ASN A 146 4.95 10.56 12.68
CA ASN A 146 5.02 9.13 13.04
C ASN A 146 5.01 8.19 11.82
N GLY A 147 5.00 8.73 10.60
CA GLY A 147 5.05 7.96 9.37
C GLY A 147 6.35 7.16 9.27
N GLY A 148 6.29 5.98 8.66
CA GLY A 148 7.47 5.15 8.43
C GLY A 148 7.98 4.38 9.64
N LYS A 149 7.34 4.52 10.81
CA LYS A 149 7.58 3.66 11.98
C LYS A 149 7.12 2.22 11.75
N THR A 150 6.11 2.04 10.91
CA THR A 150 5.63 0.72 10.47
C THR A 150 6.23 0.35 9.11
N PHE A 151 6.35 -0.96 8.87
CA PHE A 151 6.87 -1.45 7.60
C PHE A 151 5.84 -1.32 6.47
N LEU A 152 4.58 -1.70 6.68
CA LEU A 152 3.53 -1.49 5.69
C LEU A 152 2.92 -0.08 5.75
N THR A 153 2.31 0.35 4.64
CA THR A 153 1.39 1.50 4.65
C THR A 153 0.16 1.16 5.47
N THR A 154 -0.55 2.16 6.01
CA THR A 154 -1.74 1.94 6.84
C THR A 154 -2.75 0.98 6.20
N GLU A 155 -3.09 1.17 4.94
CA GLU A 155 -4.09 0.34 4.25
C GLU A 155 -3.62 -1.12 4.10
N SER A 156 -2.33 -1.31 3.79
CA SER A 156 -1.75 -2.66 3.68
C SER A 156 -1.64 -3.32 5.05
N ALA A 157 -1.24 -2.58 6.09
CA ALA A 157 -1.14 -3.07 7.45
C ALA A 157 -2.49 -3.53 8.00
N LEU A 158 -3.57 -2.78 7.73
CA LEU A 158 -4.93 -3.16 8.14
C LEU A 158 -5.33 -4.51 7.55
N MET A 159 -5.14 -4.69 6.24
CA MET A 159 -5.48 -5.95 5.58
C MET A 159 -4.55 -7.09 5.99
N TRP A 160 -3.25 -6.82 6.14
CA TRP A 160 -2.29 -7.81 6.61
C TRP A 160 -2.64 -8.31 8.02
N ILE A 161 -2.92 -7.42 8.97
CA ILE A 161 -3.35 -7.81 10.32
C ILE A 161 -4.64 -8.65 10.25
N LEU A 162 -5.62 -8.22 9.46
CA LEU A 162 -6.89 -8.92 9.35
C LEU A 162 -6.72 -10.34 8.79
N LEU A 163 -5.96 -10.48 7.71
CA LEU A 163 -5.85 -11.75 6.96
C LEU A 163 -4.85 -12.71 7.60
N VAL A 164 -3.80 -12.20 8.24
CA VAL A 164 -2.75 -13.02 8.88
C VAL A 164 -3.11 -13.35 10.32
N LYS A 165 -3.59 -12.37 11.11
CA LYS A 165 -3.89 -12.59 12.53
C LYS A 165 -5.31 -13.08 12.77
N ARG A 166 -6.18 -12.98 11.76
CA ARG A 166 -7.57 -13.48 11.73
C ARG A 166 -8.32 -13.30 13.07
N PRO A 167 -8.36 -12.09 13.66
CA PRO A 167 -9.05 -11.87 14.92
C PRO A 167 -10.54 -12.23 14.82
N GLY A 168 -11.09 -12.86 15.86
CA GLY A 168 -12.51 -13.26 15.89
C GLY A 168 -13.46 -12.10 16.19
N THR A 169 -12.94 -11.00 16.74
CA THR A 169 -13.73 -9.83 17.13
C THR A 169 -13.13 -8.51 16.65
N TYR A 170 -13.99 -7.50 16.46
CA TYR A 170 -13.54 -6.13 16.16
C TYR A 170 -12.62 -5.57 17.25
N LEU A 171 -12.91 -5.86 18.53
CA LEU A 171 -12.10 -5.35 19.64
C LEU A 171 -10.68 -5.91 19.61
N GLU A 172 -10.55 -7.19 19.27
CA GLU A 172 -9.25 -7.81 19.06
C GLU A 172 -8.51 -7.21 17.87
N TYR A 173 -9.20 -7.03 16.74
CA TYR A 173 -8.63 -6.38 15.56
C TYR A 173 -8.13 -4.96 15.85
N GLU A 174 -8.92 -4.16 16.56
CA GLU A 174 -8.52 -2.82 17.01
C GLU A 174 -7.25 -2.89 17.88
N ARG A 175 -7.21 -3.81 18.84
CA ARG A 175 -6.03 -4.00 19.72
C ARG A 175 -4.79 -4.36 18.90
N LEU A 176 -4.91 -5.28 17.95
CA LEU A 176 -3.80 -5.68 17.06
C LEU A 176 -3.31 -4.48 16.23
N CYS A 177 -4.23 -3.68 15.66
CA CYS A 177 -3.89 -2.46 14.93
C CYS A 177 -3.09 -1.46 15.79
N ARG A 178 -3.52 -1.24 17.04
CA ARG A 178 -2.82 -0.35 17.98
C ARG A 178 -1.45 -0.89 18.35
N ASN A 179 -1.34 -2.18 18.64
CA ASN A 179 -0.07 -2.83 18.97
C ASN A 179 0.93 -2.79 17.80
N TYR A 180 0.43 -2.89 16.57
CA TYR A 180 1.24 -2.71 15.36
C TYR A 180 1.79 -1.28 15.20
N GLY A 181 1.18 -0.30 15.87
CA GLY A 181 1.61 1.11 15.83
C GLY A 181 0.74 2.01 14.95
N LEU A 182 -0.44 1.55 14.53
CA LEU A 182 -1.38 2.38 13.78
C LEU A 182 -2.01 3.45 14.68
N THR A 183 -1.82 4.74 14.35
CA THR A 183 -2.24 5.88 15.20
C THR A 183 -3.47 6.64 14.72
N MET A 184 -4.08 6.26 13.59
CA MET A 184 -5.25 6.96 13.05
C MET A 184 -6.51 6.72 13.90
N ALA A 185 -7.57 7.48 13.59
CA ALA A 185 -8.86 7.36 14.29
C ALA A 185 -9.47 5.96 14.12
N ASN A 186 -10.10 5.44 15.18
CA ASN A 186 -10.74 4.11 15.21
C ASN A 186 -11.76 3.88 14.09
N ILE A 187 -12.36 4.96 13.56
CA ILE A 187 -13.28 4.83 12.42
C ILE A 187 -12.61 4.15 11.21
N ARG A 188 -11.30 4.32 11.00
CA ARG A 188 -10.58 3.63 9.93
C ARG A 188 -10.47 2.12 10.18
N PHE A 189 -10.34 1.71 11.43
CA PHE A 189 -10.34 0.28 11.78
C PHE A 189 -11.71 -0.33 11.56
N LYS A 190 -12.76 0.40 11.94
CA LYS A 190 -14.16 0.03 11.68
C LYS A 190 -14.45 -0.12 10.19
N GLU A 191 -14.00 0.82 9.37
CA GLU A 191 -14.11 0.74 7.90
C GLU A 191 -13.38 -0.49 7.36
N ALA A 192 -12.15 -0.75 7.82
CA ALA A 192 -11.38 -1.92 7.40
C ALA A 192 -12.02 -3.25 7.86
N TRP A 193 -12.68 -3.26 9.03
CA TRP A 193 -13.40 -4.43 9.55
C TRP A 193 -14.57 -4.86 8.66
N ALA A 194 -15.05 -3.99 7.77
CA ALA A 194 -16.05 -4.37 6.76
C ALA A 194 -15.57 -5.54 5.89
N MET A 195 -14.26 -5.69 5.65
CA MET A 195 -13.71 -6.82 4.91
C MET A 195 -13.99 -8.16 5.62
N ALA A 196 -13.86 -8.22 6.96
CA ALA A 196 -14.19 -9.41 7.73
C ALA A 196 -15.64 -9.84 7.51
N HIS A 197 -16.57 -8.88 7.57
CA HIS A 197 -17.99 -9.11 7.31
C HIS A 197 -18.27 -9.55 5.86
N TRP A 198 -17.58 -8.99 4.88
CA TRP A 198 -17.72 -9.41 3.47
C TRP A 198 -17.23 -10.84 3.27
N LEU A 199 -16.09 -11.19 3.85
CA LEU A 199 -15.52 -12.53 3.77
C LEU A 199 -16.37 -13.57 4.53
N GLN A 200 -16.94 -13.21 5.68
CA GLN A 200 -17.84 -14.09 6.43
C GLN A 200 -19.07 -14.49 5.61
N ARG A 201 -19.66 -13.56 4.85
CA ARG A 201 -20.83 -13.83 3.99
C ARG A 201 -20.56 -14.87 2.90
N VAL A 202 -19.30 -15.08 2.55
CA VAL A 202 -18.87 -16.06 1.54
C VAL A 202 -18.10 -17.23 2.16
N GLY A 203 -18.14 -17.37 3.49
CA GLY A 203 -17.51 -18.50 4.20
C GLY A 203 -15.99 -18.43 4.31
N LEU A 204 -15.36 -17.28 4.02
CA LEU A 204 -13.90 -17.12 4.04
C LEU A 204 -13.35 -16.58 5.37
N TYR A 205 -14.23 -16.17 6.29
CA TYR A 205 -13.87 -15.60 7.58
C TYR A 205 -14.91 -15.94 8.65
N THR A 206 -14.47 -16.06 9.90
CA THR A 206 -15.35 -16.31 11.05
C THR A 206 -15.30 -15.12 11.98
N ILE A 207 -16.46 -14.54 12.27
CA ILE A 207 -16.62 -13.51 13.29
C ILE A 207 -17.37 -14.13 14.46
N ASP A 208 -16.83 -13.98 15.67
CA ASP A 208 -17.43 -14.51 16.89
C ASP A 208 -18.77 -13.83 17.17
N ASP A 209 -19.74 -14.58 17.68
CA ASP A 209 -21.06 -14.06 18.07
C ASP A 209 -20.97 -12.94 19.13
N SER A 210 -19.89 -12.93 19.92
CA SER A 210 -19.60 -11.87 20.89
C SER A 210 -19.03 -10.59 20.29
N SER A 211 -18.69 -10.58 19.00
CA SER A 211 -18.14 -9.40 18.34
C SER A 211 -19.20 -8.32 18.22
N THR A 212 -19.06 -7.27 19.02
CA THR A 212 -19.94 -6.10 18.96
C THR A 212 -19.38 -5.06 18.00
N PHE A 213 -19.58 -5.24 16.69
CA PHE A 213 -19.47 -4.18 15.67
C PHE A 213 -19.91 -4.67 14.27
#